data_AF-W1YHC3-F1
#
_entry.id   AF-W1YHC3-F1
#
_cell.length_a   1.000
_cell.length_b   1.000
_cell.length_c   1.000
_cell.angle_alpha   90.00
_cell.angle_beta   90.00
_cell.angle_gamma   90.00
#
_symmetry.space_group_name_H-M   'P 1'
#
loop_
_entity.id
_entity.type
_entity.pdbx_description
1 polymer ?
#
loop_
_entity_poly.entity_id
_entity_poly.type
_entity_poly.pdbx_seq_one_letter_code
_entity_poly.pdbx_strand_id
1 'polypeptide(L)'
;ILRLLDSHPRIEVRLFNPFSFRLLRPLGYITDFSRLNRRMHNKSFTVDGVVTLVGGRNIGDAYFGAGEEPLFSDLDVMAIGPVVEDVADDFARYWYCKSVSPLQQVLDVPEGE
;
A
#
# COMPACT_ATOMS: atom_id res chain seq x y z
N ILE A 1 8.35 8.18 7.78
CA ILE A 1 8.69 6.87 7.16
C ILE A 1 8.39 6.87 5.67
N LEU A 2 7.13 6.93 5.20
CA LEU A 2 6.83 6.86 3.75
C LEU A 2 7.55 7.90 2.89
N ARG A 3 7.63 9.16 3.36
CA ARG A 3 8.40 10.22 2.67
C ARG A 3 9.90 9.93 2.57
N LEU A 4 10.48 9.22 3.55
CA LEU A 4 11.88 8.80 3.50
C LEU A 4 12.08 7.68 2.48
N LEU A 5 11.15 6.73 2.40
CA LEU A 5 11.20 5.69 1.37
C LEU A 5 11.10 6.30 -0.03
N ASP A 6 10.16 7.21 -0.23
CA ASP A 6 9.92 7.87 -1.51
C ASP A 6 11.04 8.83 -1.96
N SER A 7 11.90 9.27 -1.03
CA SER A 7 13.10 10.05 -1.38
C SER A 7 14.23 9.24 -2.01
N HIS A 8 14.18 7.90 -1.94
CA HIS A 8 15.23 7.06 -2.51
C HIS A 8 15.01 6.88 -4.03
N PRO A 9 16.01 7.09 -4.89
CA PRO A 9 15.84 7.16 -6.35
C PRO A 9 15.40 5.85 -7.02
N ARG A 10 15.38 4.73 -6.28
CA ARG A 10 14.96 3.41 -6.77
C ARG A 10 13.74 2.85 -6.02
N ILE A 11 13.01 3.69 -5.29
CA ILE A 11 11.79 3.31 -4.60
C ILE A 11 10.69 4.26 -5.06
N GLU A 12 9.56 3.70 -5.48
CA GLU A 12 8.35 4.47 -5.77
C GLU A 12 7.29 4.09 -4.73
N VAL A 13 6.66 5.10 -4.12
CA VAL A 13 5.56 4.86 -3.17
C VAL A 13 4.28 5.41 -3.76
N ARG A 14 3.26 4.56 -3.86
CA ARG A 14 1.92 4.96 -4.30
C ARG A 14 0.86 4.63 -3.26
N LEU A 15 -0.16 5.47 -3.18
CA LEU A 15 -1.27 5.31 -2.24
C LEU A 15 -2.53 4.95 -3.00
N PHE A 16 -3.22 3.90 -2.53
CA PHE A 16 -4.53 3.51 -3.05
C PHE A 16 -5.63 4.33 -2.38
N ASN A 17 -6.44 4.99 -3.20
CA ASN A 17 -7.60 5.78 -2.84
C ASN A 17 -7.34 6.81 -1.72
N PRO A 18 -6.31 7.68 -1.85
CA PRO A 18 -6.02 8.69 -0.85
C PRO A 18 -7.16 9.71 -0.75
N PHE A 19 -7.40 10.24 0.45
CA PHE A 19 -8.35 11.32 0.64
C PHE A 19 -7.81 12.61 0.01
N SER A 20 -8.53 13.16 -0.98
CA SER A 20 -8.13 14.39 -1.69
C SER A 20 -8.16 15.65 -0.83
N PHE A 21 -8.90 15.67 0.28
CA PHE A 21 -8.99 16.81 1.19
C PHE A 21 -8.88 16.36 2.64
N ARG A 22 -7.69 16.52 3.25
CA ARG A 22 -7.48 16.18 4.67
C ARG A 22 -8.32 17.03 5.64
N LEU A 23 -8.66 18.26 5.26
CA LEU A 23 -9.41 19.24 6.07
C LEU A 23 -10.94 19.16 5.96
N LEU A 24 -11.47 18.66 4.85
CA LEU A 24 -12.93 18.60 4.58
C LEU A 24 -13.42 17.15 4.39
N ARG A 25 -12.89 16.20 5.17
CA ARG A 25 -13.27 14.78 5.11
C ARG A 25 -14.80 14.55 5.09
N PRO A 26 -15.63 15.26 5.89
CA PRO A 26 -17.08 15.05 5.87
C PRO A 26 -17.73 15.43 4.53
N LEU A 27 -17.23 16.46 3.84
CA LEU A 27 -17.74 16.88 2.53
C LEU A 27 -17.40 15.84 1.45
N GLY A 28 -16.20 15.24 1.52
CA GLY A 28 -15.77 14.17 0.61
C GLY A 28 -16.63 12.91 0.73
N TYR A 29 -17.19 12.60 1.91
CA TYR A 29 -18.14 11.50 2.05
C TYR A 29 -19.47 11.78 1.35
N ILE A 30 -19.92 13.03 1.24
CA ILE A 30 -21.18 13.38 0.57
C ILE A 30 -21.04 13.25 -0.96
N THR A 31 -19.86 13.56 -1.52
CA THR A 31 -19.64 13.53 -2.98
C THR A 31 -19.06 12.21 -3.51
N ASP A 32 -18.45 11.37 -2.66
CA ASP A 32 -17.62 10.24 -3.09
C ASP A 32 -17.77 8.95 -2.25
N PHE A 33 -18.93 8.76 -1.60
CA PHE A 33 -19.16 7.66 -0.64
C PHE A 33 -18.85 6.24 -1.18
N SER A 34 -19.15 5.96 -2.45
CA SER A 34 -18.90 4.64 -3.07
C SER A 34 -17.42 4.38 -3.32
N ARG A 35 -16.64 5.43 -3.63
CA ARG A 35 -15.20 5.35 -3.82
C ARG A 35 -14.51 5.15 -2.48
N LEU A 36 -14.90 5.90 -1.46
CA LEU A 36 -14.24 5.91 -0.14
C LEU A 36 -14.40 4.60 0.66
N ASN A 37 -15.40 3.78 0.35
CA ASN A 37 -15.57 2.45 0.95
C ASN A 37 -14.72 1.34 0.30
N ARG A 38 -13.96 1.64 -0.76
CA ARG A 38 -13.02 0.68 -1.38
C ARG A 38 -11.68 0.72 -0.67
N ARG A 39 -11.30 -0.39 -0.03
CA ARG A 39 -10.00 -0.58 0.61
C ARG A 39 -9.20 -1.63 -0.16
N MET A 40 -7.92 -1.35 -0.38
CA MET A 40 -6.96 -2.37 -0.79
C MET A 40 -6.46 -3.07 0.48
N HIS A 41 -6.54 -4.40 0.52
CA HIS A 41 -6.13 -5.20 1.67
C HIS A 41 -5.10 -6.27 1.32
N ASN A 42 -4.60 -6.25 0.08
CA ASN A 42 -3.64 -7.21 -0.43
C ASN A 42 -2.31 -6.97 0.28
N LYS A 43 -1.71 -8.04 0.82
CA LYS A 43 -0.33 -8.04 1.30
C LYS A 43 0.44 -8.98 0.41
N SER A 44 1.25 -8.42 -0.46
CA SER A 44 2.12 -9.17 -1.36
C SER A 44 3.50 -8.54 -1.42
N PHE A 45 4.53 -9.37 -1.58
CA PHE A 45 5.89 -8.94 -1.82
C PHE A 45 6.52 -9.86 -2.87
N THR A 46 6.75 -9.31 -4.07
CA THR A 46 7.31 -10.04 -5.21
C THR A 46 8.70 -9.51 -5.54
N VAL A 47 9.65 -10.42 -5.78
CA VAL A 47 11.04 -10.08 -6.11
C VAL A 47 11.40 -10.69 -7.46
N ASP A 48 11.95 -9.86 -8.35
CA ASP A 48 12.45 -10.20 -9.70
C ASP A 48 11.46 -10.93 -10.62
N GLY A 49 10.17 -10.99 -10.26
CA GLY A 49 9.18 -11.83 -10.95
C GLY A 49 9.40 -13.34 -10.77
N VAL A 50 10.20 -13.76 -9.79
CA VAL A 50 10.57 -15.17 -9.58
C VAL A 50 9.97 -15.78 -8.32
N VAL A 51 9.77 -14.97 -7.28
CA VAL A 51 9.22 -15.40 -5.98
C VAL A 51 8.26 -14.36 -5.46
N THR A 52 7.19 -14.81 -4.81
CA THR A 52 6.24 -13.94 -4.11
C THR A 52 5.89 -14.47 -2.73
N LEU A 53 5.72 -13.56 -1.78
CA LEU A 53 5.09 -13.82 -0.49
C LEU A 53 3.71 -13.17 -0.47
N VAL A 54 2.69 -13.93 -0.07
CA VAL A 54 1.32 -13.46 0.10
C VAL A 54 0.73 -14.00 1.41
N GLY A 55 -0.15 -13.26 2.06
CA GLY A 55 -0.77 -13.74 3.29
C GLY A 55 -1.53 -12.70 4.09
N GLY A 56 -1.68 -12.98 5.39
CA GLY A 56 -2.44 -12.16 6.32
C GLY A 56 -1.62 -11.08 7.03
N ARG A 57 -0.30 -11.24 7.13
CA ARG A 57 0.54 -10.33 7.91
C ARG A 57 0.67 -8.95 7.25
N ASN A 58 0.49 -7.90 8.05
CA ASN A 58 0.91 -6.56 7.68
C ASN A 58 2.34 -6.31 8.17
N ILE A 59 3.00 -5.28 7.64
CA ILE A 59 4.25 -4.78 8.21
C ILE A 59 3.91 -3.85 9.37
N GLY A 60 3.99 -4.34 10.61
CA GLY A 60 3.71 -3.56 11.81
C GLY A 60 4.20 -4.24 13.08
N ASP A 61 4.45 -3.43 14.10
CA ASP A 61 5.15 -3.78 15.34
C ASP A 61 4.60 -5.04 16.05
N ALA A 62 3.28 -5.22 16.01
CA ALA A 62 2.55 -6.34 16.60
C ALA A 62 2.95 -7.74 16.06
N TYR A 63 3.57 -7.82 14.88
CA TYR A 63 4.09 -9.09 14.31
C TYR A 63 5.57 -9.34 14.63
N PHE A 64 6.28 -8.34 15.16
CA PHE A 64 7.72 -8.40 15.40
C PHE A 64 8.09 -8.29 16.88
N GLY A 65 7.11 -8.27 17.78
CA GLY A 65 7.34 -8.10 19.21
C GLY A 65 7.95 -6.74 19.55
N ALA A 66 7.75 -5.74 18.69
CA ALA A 66 8.09 -4.37 18.98
C ALA A 66 6.88 -3.72 19.69
N GLY A 67 7.11 -3.05 20.83
CA GLY A 67 6.04 -2.39 21.60
C GLY A 67 5.41 -3.24 22.71
N GLU A 68 4.31 -2.73 23.27
CA GLU A 68 3.60 -3.35 24.41
C GLU A 68 2.34 -4.14 24.00
N GLU A 69 2.04 -4.19 22.70
CA GLU A 69 0.89 -4.90 22.14
C GLU A 69 1.08 -6.43 22.22
N PRO A 70 -0.01 -7.21 22.35
CA PRO A 70 0.05 -8.66 22.25
C PRO A 70 0.65 -9.10 20.90
N LEU A 71 1.44 -10.17 20.90
CA LEU A 71 2.01 -10.72 19.66
C LEU A 71 0.90 -11.32 18.78
N PHE A 72 0.77 -10.83 17.55
CA PHE A 72 -0.18 -11.37 16.58
C PHE A 72 0.44 -12.56 15.84
N SER A 73 -0.32 -13.64 15.74
CA SER A 73 0.02 -14.80 14.93
C SER A 73 -0.86 -14.83 13.69
N ASP A 74 -0.22 -14.91 12.52
CA ASP A 74 -0.88 -14.99 11.22
C ASP A 74 0.03 -15.76 10.24
N LEU A 75 -0.49 -16.08 9.05
CA LEU A 75 0.15 -16.97 8.08
C LEU A 75 0.43 -16.25 6.76
N ASP A 76 1.64 -16.46 6.24
CA ASP A 76 1.99 -16.15 4.86
C ASP A 76 2.49 -17.40 4.14
N VAL A 77 2.38 -17.39 2.82
CA VAL A 77 2.87 -18.43 1.91
C VAL A 77 3.89 -17.81 0.97
N MET A 78 5.03 -18.49 0.81
CA MET A 78 6.00 -18.20 -0.25
C MET A 78 5.73 -19.11 -1.44
N ALA A 79 5.62 -18.54 -2.63
CA ALA A 79 5.37 -19.27 -3.86
C ALA A 79 6.39 -18.92 -4.95
N ILE A 80 6.73 -19.92 -5.77
CA ILE A 80 7.65 -19.84 -6.90
C ILE A 80 6.99 -20.55 -8.09
N GLY A 81 7.22 -20.04 -9.31
CA GLY A 81 6.65 -20.58 -10.54
C GLY A 81 5.55 -19.69 -11.13
N PRO A 82 4.70 -20.22 -12.02
CA PRO A 82 3.75 -19.40 -12.81
C PRO A 82 2.84 -18.49 -11.99
N VAL A 83 2.48 -18.90 -10.77
CA VAL A 83 1.64 -18.11 -9.84
C VAL A 83 2.24 -16.74 -9.47
N VAL A 84 3.55 -16.55 -9.63
CA VAL A 84 4.19 -15.25 -9.37
C VAL A 84 3.72 -14.20 -10.39
N GLU A 85 3.46 -14.61 -11.64
CA GLU A 85 2.91 -13.74 -12.67
C GLU A 85 1.47 -13.32 -12.32
N ASP A 86 0.63 -14.25 -11.85
CA ASP A 86 -0.74 -13.93 -11.41
C ASP A 86 -0.76 -12.87 -10.30
N VAL A 87 0.18 -12.97 -9.34
CA VAL A 87 0.29 -11.99 -8.23
C VAL A 87 0.85 -10.65 -8.74
N ALA A 88 1.81 -10.67 -9.66
CA ALA A 88 2.34 -9.46 -10.28
C ALA A 88 1.27 -8.72 -11.09
N ASP A 89 0.42 -9.45 -11.80
CA ASP A 89 -0.71 -8.90 -12.55
C ASP A 89 -1.77 -8.29 -11.62
N ASP A 90 -2.12 -8.95 -10.50
CA ASP A 90 -2.99 -8.35 -9.48
C ASP A 90 -2.39 -7.07 -8.89
N PHE A 91 -1.09 -7.07 -8.57
CA PHE A 91 -0.39 -5.87 -8.13
C PHE A 91 -0.48 -4.76 -9.17
N ALA A 92 -0.16 -5.05 -10.44
CA ALA A 92 -0.20 -4.09 -11.54
C ALA A 92 -1.60 -3.51 -11.74
N ARG A 93 -2.66 -4.33 -11.61
CA ARG A 93 -4.05 -3.87 -11.66
C ARG A 93 -4.33 -2.78 -10.64
N TYR A 94 -3.81 -2.90 -9.41
CA TYR A 94 -3.91 -1.83 -8.42
C TYR A 94 -2.97 -0.66 -8.75
N TRP A 95 -1.70 -0.96 -9.02
CA TRP A 95 -0.63 0.02 -9.22
C TRP A 95 -0.94 1.07 -10.31
N TYR A 96 -1.60 0.64 -11.39
CA TYR A 96 -1.97 1.49 -12.52
C TYR A 96 -3.45 1.92 -12.52
N CYS A 97 -4.24 1.58 -11.50
CA CYS A 97 -5.65 1.99 -11.48
C CYS A 97 -5.81 3.50 -11.22
N LYS A 98 -6.93 4.06 -11.69
CA LYS A 98 -7.28 5.49 -11.52
C LYS A 98 -7.38 5.93 -10.06
N SER A 99 -7.59 4.99 -9.14
CA SER A 99 -7.71 5.30 -7.71
C SER A 99 -6.35 5.37 -7.01
N VAL A 100 -5.24 5.07 -7.68
CA VAL A 100 -3.89 5.18 -7.10
C VAL A 100 -3.27 6.52 -7.47
N SER A 101 -2.56 7.11 -6.51
CA SER A 101 -1.76 8.33 -6.72
C SER A 101 -0.34 8.16 -6.15
N PRO A 102 0.71 8.63 -6.84
CA PRO A 102 2.05 8.74 -6.28
C PRO A 102 2.04 9.54 -4.97
N LEU A 103 2.90 9.17 -4.01
CA LEU A 103 2.93 9.80 -2.70
C LEU A 103 3.15 11.32 -2.78
N GLN A 104 4.03 11.77 -3.70
CA GLN A 104 4.33 13.18 -3.96
C GLN A 104 3.10 14.00 -4.35
N GLN A 105 2.15 13.42 -5.08
CA GLN A 105 0.93 14.11 -5.49
C GLN A 105 -0.09 14.24 -4.34
N VAL A 106 0.04 13.41 -3.29
CA VAL A 106 -0.89 13.38 -2.15
C VAL A 106 -0.39 14.26 -1.01
N LEU A 107 0.93 14.38 -0.86
CA LEU A 107 1.53 15.29 0.09
C LEU A 107 1.68 16.64 -0.63
N ASP A 108 0.77 17.59 -0.38
CA ASP A 108 0.95 19.01 -0.74
C ASP A 108 2.24 19.53 -0.06
N VAL A 109 3.38 19.30 -0.67
CA VAL A 109 4.69 19.71 -0.18
C VAL A 109 5.16 20.78 -1.14
N PRO A 110 5.36 22.03 -0.67
CA PRO A 110 6.05 23.04 -1.47
C PRO A 110 7.42 22.49 -1.89
N GLU A 111 7.74 22.55 -3.18
CA GLU A 111 9.11 22.33 -3.64
C GLU A 111 9.99 23.47 -3.08
N GLY A 112 10.85 23.15 -2.11
CA GLY A 112 11.91 24.06 -1.65
C GLY A 112 12.01 24.22 -0.13
N GLU A 113 12.92 23.45 0.47
CA GLU A 113 13.95 23.95 1.38
C GLU A 113 15.31 23.37 0.94
#